data_AF-A0AAD9IB43-F1
#
_entry.id   AF-A0AAD9IB43-F1
#
_cell.length_a   1.000
_cell.length_b   1.000
_cell.length_c   1.000
_cell.angle_alpha   90.00
_cell.angle_beta   90.00
_cell.angle_gamma   90.00
#
_symmetry.space_group_name_H-M   'P 1'
#
loop_
_entity.id
_entity.type
_entity.pdbx_description
1 polymer ?
#
loop_
_entity_poly.entity_id
_entity_poly.type
_entity_poly.pdbx_seq_one_letter_code
_entity_poly.pdbx_strand_id
1 'polypeptide(L)'
;MDLDSPLRPPRKEPYLGPAVDNTATSNLDPPTDMGSKEGFKDTITSSIVKELSKKAYTIPDDSKLSGESNFEQWIQALSIVLRALGISNFLENPDISNTYSDSDQAVLLMLLRNSLSSGPRAAISWIHIPSKAFKLLVRQYSRPIESKKEDVYNEFHALTFSTYKKGLSAFNAEFNGYLAKLTIAKIDIDPSLILNQ
;
A
#
# COMPACT_ATOMS: atom_id res chain seq x y z
N MET A 1 -39.28 -51.09 -15.53
CA MET A 1 -37.85 -50.93 -15.26
C MET A 1 -37.68 -49.65 -14.47
N ASP A 2 -37.75 -49.87 -13.17
CA ASP A 2 -36.99 -49.28 -12.07
C ASP A 2 -36.80 -47.76 -11.97
N LEU A 3 -37.54 -47.26 -10.98
CA LEU A 3 -37.38 -45.99 -10.27
C LEU A 3 -36.06 -46.00 -9.50
N ASP A 4 -35.15 -45.09 -9.83
CA ASP A 4 -33.95 -44.82 -9.03
C ASP A 4 -34.11 -43.47 -8.34
N SER A 5 -34.50 -43.51 -7.06
CA SER A 5 -34.58 -42.34 -6.19
C SER A 5 -33.41 -42.35 -5.21
N PRO A 6 -32.57 -41.30 -5.17
CA PRO A 6 -31.44 -41.27 -4.26
C PRO A 6 -31.88 -41.08 -2.80
N LEU A 7 -31.37 -41.97 -1.95
CA LEU A 7 -31.54 -41.99 -0.50
C LEU A 7 -31.10 -40.65 0.14
N ARG A 8 -32.05 -39.98 0.82
CA ARG A 8 -31.75 -38.85 1.70
C ARG A 8 -30.97 -39.32 2.94
N PRO A 9 -29.89 -38.63 3.35
CA PRO A 9 -29.21 -38.92 4.60
C PRO A 9 -30.05 -38.51 5.83
N PRO A 10 -29.84 -39.16 6.99
CA PRO A 10 -30.62 -38.93 8.21
C PRO A 10 -30.39 -37.54 8.81
N ARG A 11 -31.49 -36.95 9.29
CA ARG A 11 -31.57 -35.64 9.94
C ARG A 11 -30.97 -35.76 11.35
N LYS A 12 -29.87 -35.04 11.63
CA LYS A 12 -29.31 -34.93 12.99
C LYS A 12 -30.24 -34.07 13.85
N GLU A 13 -30.71 -34.62 14.96
CA GLU A 13 -31.44 -33.87 15.99
C GLU A 13 -30.50 -32.93 16.75
N PRO A 14 -30.98 -31.75 17.18
CA PRO A 14 -30.19 -30.84 18.01
C PRO A 14 -30.10 -31.36 19.45
N TYR A 15 -28.85 -31.45 19.93
CA TYR A 15 -28.52 -31.80 21.31
C TYR A 15 -28.93 -30.66 22.25
N LEU A 16 -29.89 -30.92 23.14
CA LEU A 16 -30.25 -30.04 24.26
C LEU A 16 -29.32 -30.36 25.44
N GLY A 17 -28.31 -29.51 25.65
CA GLY A 17 -27.45 -29.56 26.84
C GLY A 17 -28.20 -29.11 28.10
N PRO A 18 -27.75 -29.53 29.30
CA PRO A 18 -28.44 -29.24 30.55
C PRO A 18 -28.29 -27.78 30.99
N ALA A 19 -29.34 -27.31 31.68
CA ALA A 19 -29.51 -25.97 32.22
C ALA A 19 -28.42 -25.61 33.25
N VAL A 20 -27.93 -24.38 33.18
CA VAL A 20 -27.02 -23.79 34.15
C VAL A 20 -27.84 -23.03 35.19
N ASP A 21 -27.71 -23.46 36.45
CA ASP A 21 -28.26 -22.80 37.63
C ASP A 21 -27.68 -21.39 37.83
N ASN A 22 -28.56 -20.42 38.02
CA ASN A 22 -28.24 -19.03 38.39
C ASN A 22 -28.68 -18.76 39.83
N THR A 23 -27.73 -18.75 40.76
CA THR A 23 -27.80 -18.16 42.11
C THR A 23 -26.35 -17.97 42.58
N ALA A 24 -25.86 -16.90 43.19
CA ALA A 24 -26.44 -15.64 43.64
C ALA A 24 -25.29 -14.64 43.92
N THR A 25 -25.61 -13.34 43.83
CA THR A 25 -25.10 -12.19 44.64
C THR A 25 -23.61 -12.08 45.01
N SER A 26 -22.98 -10.97 44.61
CA SER A 26 -22.53 -9.97 45.60
C SER A 26 -22.32 -8.58 44.96
N ASN A 27 -22.87 -7.57 45.63
CA ASN A 27 -22.51 -6.16 45.46
C ASN A 27 -21.11 -5.95 46.02
N LEU A 28 -20.20 -5.41 45.22
CA LEU A 28 -19.00 -4.72 45.70
C LEU A 28 -18.81 -3.49 44.79
N ASP A 29 -18.81 -2.33 45.44
CA ASP A 29 -18.53 -1.03 44.83
C ASP A 29 -17.19 -1.04 44.07
N PRO A 30 -17.10 -0.40 42.89
CA PRO A 30 -15.81 -0.26 42.21
C PRO A 30 -14.96 0.82 42.90
N PRO A 31 -13.69 0.52 43.24
CA PRO A 31 -12.75 1.54 43.65
C PRO A 31 -12.34 2.39 42.45
N THR A 32 -12.40 3.68 42.68
CA THR A 32 -11.87 4.75 41.85
C THR A 32 -10.35 4.63 41.70
N ASP A 33 -9.93 4.69 40.44
CA ASP A 33 -8.73 5.34 39.93
C ASP A 33 -7.39 4.59 39.82
N MET A 34 -6.70 5.04 38.77
CA MET A 34 -5.27 4.99 38.49
C MET A 34 -4.73 3.74 37.80
N GLY A 35 -4.71 3.86 36.47
CA GLY A 35 -3.52 3.48 35.71
C GLY A 35 -3.81 2.52 34.57
N SER A 36 -4.28 3.05 33.43
CA SER A 36 -3.95 2.49 32.11
C SER A 36 -4.49 3.36 30.97
N LYS A 37 -3.58 3.72 30.06
CA LYS A 37 -3.77 4.28 28.72
C LYS A 37 -3.71 5.81 28.56
N GLU A 38 -2.72 6.46 29.17
CA GLU A 38 -2.01 7.52 28.46
C GLU A 38 -1.13 6.85 27.37
N GLY A 39 -1.03 7.28 26.12
CA GLY A 39 -1.65 8.38 25.41
C GLY A 39 -1.38 8.15 23.93
N PHE A 40 -2.41 7.83 23.15
CA PHE A 40 -2.38 7.90 21.69
C PHE A 40 -3.70 8.44 21.11
N LYS A 41 -4.62 8.87 21.98
CA LYS A 41 -6.01 9.16 21.60
C LYS A 41 -6.29 10.61 21.22
N ASP A 42 -5.41 11.56 21.50
CA ASP A 42 -5.73 12.99 21.32
C ASP A 42 -4.74 13.79 20.45
N THR A 43 -3.77 13.15 19.78
CA THR A 43 -2.66 13.93 19.19
C THR A 43 -2.92 14.45 17.77
N ILE A 44 -3.96 14.01 17.05
CA ILE A 44 -3.99 14.21 15.58
C ILE A 44 -4.87 15.38 15.10
N THR A 45 -5.89 15.82 15.82
CA THR A 45 -7.06 16.44 15.15
C THR A 45 -7.12 17.98 15.04
N SER A 46 -6.04 18.72 15.31
CA SER A 46 -5.99 20.17 15.02
C SER A 46 -4.66 20.61 14.41
N SER A 47 -3.56 20.05 14.91
CA SER A 47 -2.23 20.35 14.38
C SER A 47 -2.04 19.79 12.97
N ILE A 48 -2.51 18.57 12.67
CA ILE A 48 -2.25 17.92 11.37
C ILE A 48 -3.07 18.54 10.23
N VAL A 49 -4.31 19.00 10.47
CA VAL A 49 -5.07 19.75 9.45
C VAL A 49 -4.39 21.09 9.13
N LYS A 50 -3.81 21.75 10.14
CA LYS A 50 -2.97 22.94 9.93
C LYS A 50 -1.61 22.61 9.28
N GLU A 51 -0.98 21.49 9.62
CA GLU A 51 0.32 21.05 9.06
C GLU A 51 0.19 20.59 7.60
N LEU A 52 -0.88 19.88 7.22
CA LEU A 52 -1.18 19.53 5.83
C LEU A 52 -1.47 20.76 4.96
N SER A 53 -1.92 21.86 5.57
CA SER A 53 -2.10 23.15 4.89
C SER A 53 -0.78 23.92 4.72
N LYS A 54 0.27 23.56 5.47
CA LYS A 54 1.63 24.06 5.24
C LYS A 54 2.24 23.24 4.10
N LYS A 55 2.91 23.93 3.17
CA LYS A 55 3.55 23.37 1.96
C LYS A 55 4.42 22.09 2.18
N ALA A 56 4.77 21.75 3.41
CA ALA A 56 5.69 20.69 3.81
C ALA A 56 5.28 19.27 3.39
N TYR A 57 3.98 18.98 3.20
CA TYR A 57 3.49 17.64 2.88
C TYR A 57 2.93 17.51 1.45
N THR A 58 3.32 18.43 0.57
CA THR A 58 2.90 18.40 -0.83
C THR A 58 3.83 17.49 -1.62
N ILE A 59 3.28 16.48 -2.28
CA ILE A 59 4.06 15.67 -3.23
C ILE A 59 4.28 16.51 -4.50
N PRO A 60 5.54 16.72 -4.92
CA PRO A 60 5.88 17.42 -6.15
C PRO A 60 5.14 16.86 -7.37
N ASP A 61 4.79 17.71 -8.34
CA ASP A 61 3.95 17.32 -9.48
C ASP A 61 4.59 16.21 -10.34
N ASP A 62 5.91 16.19 -10.45
CA ASP A 62 6.69 15.16 -11.15
C ASP A 62 6.65 13.79 -10.46
N SER A 63 6.31 13.76 -9.17
CA SER A 63 6.27 12.57 -8.33
C SER A 63 4.84 12.08 -8.06
N LYS A 64 3.82 12.77 -8.61
CA LYS A 64 2.42 12.34 -8.53
C LYS A 64 2.17 11.16 -9.44
N LEU A 65 1.37 10.19 -8.99
CA LEU A 65 1.03 9.04 -9.83
C LEU A 65 0.35 9.50 -11.12
N SER A 66 0.95 9.18 -12.25
CA SER A 66 0.40 9.46 -13.58
C SER A 66 0.17 8.21 -14.40
N GLY A 67 0.92 7.14 -14.11
CA GLY A 67 0.75 5.86 -14.75
C GLY A 67 1.64 4.81 -14.10
N GLU A 68 1.72 3.65 -14.76
CA GLU A 68 2.56 2.55 -14.30
C GLU A 68 4.06 2.90 -14.27
N SER A 69 4.51 3.74 -15.22
CA SER A 69 5.92 4.10 -15.39
C SER A 69 6.52 4.85 -14.19
N ASN A 70 5.71 5.57 -13.42
CA ASN A 70 6.17 6.32 -12.24
C ASN A 70 5.60 5.80 -10.92
N PHE A 71 5.01 4.60 -10.91
CA PHE A 71 4.40 4.00 -9.73
C PHE A 71 5.39 3.87 -8.56
N GLU A 72 6.61 3.40 -8.81
CA GLU A 72 7.63 3.23 -7.76
C GLU A 72 8.06 4.57 -7.16
N GLN A 73 8.28 5.58 -8.00
CA GLN A 73 8.60 6.93 -7.54
C GLN A 73 7.46 7.50 -6.69
N TRP A 74 6.21 7.28 -7.11
CA TRP A 74 5.04 7.67 -6.35
C TRP A 74 4.96 6.96 -5.00
N ILE A 75 5.17 5.64 -4.93
CA ILE A 75 5.21 4.89 -3.66
C ILE A 75 6.28 5.43 -2.72
N GLN A 76 7.48 5.73 -3.25
CA GLN A 76 8.56 6.31 -2.46
C GLN A 76 8.18 7.70 -1.91
N ALA A 77 7.67 8.60 -2.76
CA ALA A 77 7.22 9.91 -2.34
C ALA A 77 6.12 9.82 -1.28
N LEU A 78 5.13 8.95 -1.50
CA LEU A 78 4.06 8.68 -0.56
C LEU A 78 4.59 8.15 0.78
N SER A 79 5.57 7.25 0.77
CA SER A 79 6.18 6.69 1.98
C SER A 79 6.85 7.74 2.87
N ILE A 80 7.49 8.74 2.26
CA ILE A 80 8.15 9.84 2.98
C ILE A 80 7.10 10.67 3.71
N VAL A 81 6.02 11.03 3.02
CA VAL A 81 4.94 11.83 3.61
C VAL A 81 4.23 11.05 4.71
N LEU A 82 3.90 9.77 4.49
CA LEU A 82 3.25 8.93 5.49
C LEU A 82 4.12 8.71 6.74
N ARG A 83 5.44 8.54 6.57
CA ARG A 83 6.39 8.46 7.69
C ARG A 83 6.41 9.75 8.50
N ALA A 84 6.43 10.90 7.83
CA ALA A 84 6.43 12.19 8.50
C ALA A 84 5.10 12.47 9.26
N LEU A 85 4.02 11.77 8.90
CA LEU A 85 2.74 11.79 9.60
C LEU A 85 2.58 10.66 10.64
N GLY A 86 3.58 9.80 10.82
CA GLY A 86 3.52 8.69 11.79
C GLY A 86 2.60 7.53 11.39
N ILE A 87 2.24 7.42 10.10
CA ILE A 87 1.31 6.41 9.56
C ILE A 87 1.97 5.54 8.49
N SER A 88 3.27 5.30 8.60
CA SER A 88 4.06 4.49 7.64
C SER A 88 3.51 3.08 7.42
N ASN A 89 2.90 2.49 8.46
CA ASN A 89 2.38 1.13 8.45
C ASN A 89 1.21 0.94 7.47
N PHE A 90 0.61 2.04 7.00
CA PHE A 90 -0.47 1.98 6.00
C PHE A 90 -0.03 1.33 4.68
N LEU A 91 1.23 1.52 4.26
CA LEU A 91 1.70 0.94 2.99
C LEU A 91 1.82 -0.59 3.06
N GLU A 92 2.21 -1.11 4.22
CA GLU A 92 2.38 -2.55 4.46
C GLU A 92 1.03 -3.22 4.72
N ASN A 93 0.16 -2.55 5.48
CA ASN A 93 -1.18 -3.03 5.80
C ASN A 93 -2.22 -1.90 5.59
N PRO A 94 -2.77 -1.73 4.38
CA PRO A 94 -3.73 -0.66 4.11
C PRO A 94 -5.00 -0.74 4.94
N ASP A 95 -5.39 -1.93 5.40
CA ASP A 95 -6.61 -2.13 6.20
C ASP A 95 -6.49 -1.54 7.61
N ILE A 96 -5.29 -1.20 8.08
CA ILE A 96 -5.08 -0.46 9.33
C ILE A 96 -5.85 0.87 9.34
N SER A 97 -6.08 1.46 8.16
CA SER A 97 -6.86 2.69 8.03
C SER A 97 -8.30 2.57 8.52
N ASN A 98 -8.87 1.36 8.52
CA ASN A 98 -10.23 1.13 9.03
C ASN A 98 -10.32 1.28 10.57
N THR A 99 -9.17 1.26 11.26
CA THR A 99 -9.09 1.48 12.71
C THR A 99 -8.88 2.95 13.08
N TYR A 100 -8.61 3.79 12.09
CA TYR A 100 -8.40 5.22 12.29
C TYR A 100 -9.74 5.94 12.48
N SER A 101 -9.69 7.10 13.14
CA SER A 101 -10.86 7.97 13.27
C SER A 101 -11.34 8.45 11.88
N ASP A 102 -12.61 8.84 11.76
CA ASP A 102 -13.17 9.34 10.48
C ASP A 102 -12.39 10.55 9.95
N SER A 103 -11.92 11.43 10.84
CA SER A 103 -11.07 12.56 10.47
C SER A 103 -9.72 12.12 9.88
N ASP A 104 -9.09 11.11 10.47
CA ASP A 104 -7.79 10.61 10.01
C ASP A 104 -7.94 9.85 8.69
N GLN A 105 -9.04 9.11 8.52
CA GLN A 105 -9.38 8.49 7.25
C GLN A 105 -9.60 9.54 6.15
N ALA A 106 -10.30 10.63 6.45
CA ALA A 106 -10.50 11.73 5.51
C ALA A 106 -9.18 12.42 5.14
N VAL A 107 -8.30 12.66 6.11
CA VAL A 107 -6.96 13.19 5.90
C VAL A 107 -6.14 12.28 4.98
N LEU A 108 -6.11 10.98 5.27
CA LEU A 108 -5.36 10.01 4.48
C LEU A 108 -5.91 9.92 3.05
N LEU A 109 -7.24 9.94 2.89
CA LEU A 109 -7.87 9.93 1.57
C LEU A 109 -7.56 11.21 0.78
N MET A 110 -7.54 12.37 1.44
CA MET A 110 -7.16 13.64 0.83
C MET A 110 -5.69 13.61 0.38
N LEU A 111 -4.80 13.11 1.22
CA LEU A 111 -3.39 12.93 0.90
C LEU A 111 -3.19 11.99 -0.28
N LEU A 112 -3.89 10.85 -0.29
CA LEU A 112 -3.90 9.95 -1.43
C LEU A 112 -4.36 10.69 -2.68
N ARG A 113 -5.49 11.39 -2.69
CA ARG A 113 -5.99 12.13 -3.88
C ARG A 113 -5.03 13.21 -4.35
N ASN A 114 -4.38 13.91 -3.43
CA ASN A 114 -3.41 14.95 -3.74
C ASN A 114 -2.11 14.39 -4.33
N SER A 115 -1.76 13.15 -3.99
CA SER A 115 -0.61 12.43 -4.56
C SER A 115 -0.81 11.95 -6.01
N LEU A 116 -2.00 12.16 -6.59
CA LEU A 116 -2.36 11.66 -7.92
C LEU A 116 -2.47 12.79 -8.92
N SER A 117 -2.10 12.51 -10.17
CA SER A 117 -2.48 13.31 -11.33
C SER A 117 -3.97 13.11 -11.67
N SER A 118 -4.49 13.86 -12.66
CA SER A 118 -5.92 13.91 -12.98
C SER A 118 -6.54 12.54 -13.27
N GLY A 119 -5.87 11.67 -14.02
CA GLY A 119 -6.37 10.35 -14.40
C GLY A 119 -6.60 9.42 -13.21
N PRO A 120 -5.55 9.02 -12.46
CA PRO A 120 -5.69 8.17 -11.28
C PRO A 120 -6.57 8.80 -10.19
N ARG A 121 -6.55 10.14 -10.07
CA ARG A 121 -7.45 10.86 -9.14
C ARG A 121 -8.92 10.64 -9.48
N ALA A 122 -9.28 10.74 -10.76
CA ALA A 122 -10.64 10.49 -11.22
C ALA A 122 -11.07 9.04 -10.91
N ALA A 123 -10.16 8.07 -11.09
CA ALA A 123 -10.42 6.65 -10.86
C ALA A 123 -10.79 6.28 -9.40
N ILE A 124 -10.38 7.11 -8.42
CA ILE A 124 -10.70 6.89 -7.00
C ILE A 124 -11.66 7.95 -6.44
N SER A 125 -12.24 8.81 -7.28
CA SER A 125 -13.03 9.96 -6.84
C SER A 125 -14.27 9.59 -6.01
N TRP A 126 -14.90 8.46 -6.32
CA TRP A 126 -16.06 7.90 -5.61
C TRP A 126 -15.70 6.98 -4.44
N ILE A 127 -14.42 6.73 -4.18
CA ILE A 127 -13.99 5.86 -3.09
C ILE A 127 -13.81 6.69 -1.82
N HIS A 128 -14.51 6.31 -0.76
CA HIS A 128 -14.48 6.98 0.54
C HIS A 128 -13.60 6.27 1.57
N ILE A 129 -13.18 5.03 1.30
CA ILE A 129 -12.36 4.23 2.22
C ILE A 129 -10.91 4.23 1.74
N PRO A 130 -9.93 4.73 2.53
CA PRO A 130 -8.54 4.84 2.10
C PRO A 130 -7.92 3.50 1.66
N SER A 131 -8.15 2.44 2.42
CA SER A 131 -7.67 1.09 2.10
C SER A 131 -8.11 0.63 0.71
N LYS A 132 -9.38 0.82 0.37
CA LYS A 132 -9.93 0.47 -0.94
C LYS A 132 -9.33 1.32 -2.06
N ALA A 133 -9.16 2.62 -1.83
CA ALA A 133 -8.58 3.53 -2.82
C ALA A 133 -7.13 3.13 -3.12
N PHE A 134 -6.31 2.93 -2.10
CA PHE A 134 -4.92 2.53 -2.26
C PHE A 134 -4.79 1.17 -2.94
N LYS A 135 -5.55 0.15 -2.52
CA LYS A 135 -5.54 -1.18 -3.15
C LYS A 135 -5.92 -1.13 -4.62
N LEU A 136 -6.88 -0.28 -5.01
CA LEU A 136 -7.24 -0.10 -6.42
C LEU A 136 -6.08 0.51 -7.22
N LEU A 137 -5.43 1.55 -6.69
CA LEU A 137 -4.28 2.18 -7.34
C LEU A 137 -3.12 1.19 -7.50
N VAL A 138 -2.79 0.44 -6.45
CA VAL A 138 -1.76 -0.61 -6.53
C VAL A 138 -2.14 -1.62 -7.60
N ARG A 139 -3.35 -2.16 -7.58
CA ARG A 139 -3.79 -3.14 -8.60
C ARG A 139 -3.71 -2.60 -10.02
N GLN A 140 -4.01 -1.32 -10.23
CA GLN A 140 -4.10 -0.73 -11.57
C GLN A 140 -2.76 -0.22 -12.11
N TYR A 141 -1.86 0.21 -11.24
CA TYR A 141 -0.62 0.89 -11.65
C TYR A 141 0.65 0.16 -11.23
N SER A 142 0.57 -0.85 -10.35
CA SER A 142 1.72 -1.73 -10.14
C SER A 142 1.90 -2.63 -11.37
N ARG A 143 3.10 -2.61 -11.93
CA ARG A 143 3.50 -3.61 -12.92
C ARG A 143 3.86 -4.93 -12.25
N PRO A 144 3.49 -6.07 -12.86
CA PRO A 144 4.04 -7.36 -12.49
C PRO A 144 5.57 -7.31 -12.48
N ILE A 145 6.17 -8.04 -11.55
CA ILE A 145 7.64 -8.09 -11.40
C ILE A 145 8.28 -8.65 -12.68
N GLU A 146 7.61 -9.58 -13.35
CA GLU A 146 8.05 -10.22 -14.58
C GLU A 146 8.14 -9.23 -15.73
N SER A 147 7.13 -8.39 -15.93
CA SER A 147 7.16 -7.33 -16.94
C SER A 147 8.27 -6.32 -16.65
N LYS A 148 8.50 -6.00 -15.37
CA LYS A 148 9.63 -5.13 -14.98
C LYS A 148 10.98 -5.77 -15.29
N LYS A 149 11.12 -7.08 -15.15
CA LYS A 149 12.38 -7.78 -15.44
C LYS A 149 12.72 -7.70 -16.92
N GLU A 150 11.75 -8.00 -17.77
CA GLU A 150 11.90 -7.95 -19.22
C GLU A 150 12.19 -6.53 -19.71
N ASP A 151 11.47 -5.53 -19.21
CA ASP A 151 11.71 -4.11 -19.52
C ASP A 151 13.13 -3.69 -19.13
N VAL A 152 13.56 -3.95 -17.89
CA VAL A 152 14.90 -3.58 -17.41
C VAL A 152 16.00 -4.29 -18.19
N TYR A 153 15.78 -5.57 -18.56
CA TYR A 153 16.70 -6.32 -19.40
C TYR A 153 16.79 -5.73 -20.81
N ASN A 154 15.66 -5.43 -21.44
CA ASN A 154 15.61 -4.83 -22.77
C ASN A 154 16.21 -3.41 -22.80
N GLU A 155 15.92 -2.58 -21.78
CA GLU A 155 16.48 -1.24 -21.64
C GLU A 155 17.99 -1.27 -21.42
N PHE A 156 18.48 -2.21 -20.61
CA PHE A 156 19.92 -2.45 -20.46
C PHE A 156 20.56 -2.87 -21.79
N HIS A 157 19.91 -3.76 -22.54
CA HIS A 157 20.44 -4.21 -23.82
C HIS A 157 20.36 -3.17 -24.94
N ALA A 158 19.40 -2.25 -24.86
CA ALA A 158 19.30 -1.11 -25.76
C ALA A 158 20.33 0.00 -25.43
N LEU A 159 20.88 0.01 -24.22
CA LEU A 159 21.88 0.99 -23.81
C LEU A 159 23.18 0.76 -24.58
N THR A 160 23.46 1.64 -25.54
CA THR A 160 24.68 1.58 -26.35
C THR A 160 25.39 2.93 -26.28
N PHE A 161 26.69 2.91 -26.00
CA PHE A 161 27.45 4.16 -25.87
C PHE A 161 27.45 4.98 -27.18
N SER A 162 27.42 4.29 -28.32
CA SER A 162 27.43 4.88 -29.66
C SER A 162 26.25 5.79 -29.96
N THR A 163 25.10 5.60 -29.30
CA THR A 163 23.89 6.41 -29.51
C THR A 163 23.71 7.49 -28.43
N TYR A 164 24.61 7.56 -27.45
CA TYR A 164 24.41 8.29 -26.21
C TYR A 164 24.97 9.73 -26.27
N LYS A 165 24.09 10.73 -26.26
CA LYS A 165 24.45 12.14 -26.50
C LYS A 165 24.96 12.91 -25.28
N LYS A 166 24.83 12.37 -24.07
CA LYS A 166 25.12 13.08 -22.80
C LYS A 166 26.56 12.85 -22.25
N GLY A 167 27.42 12.20 -23.02
CA GLY A 167 28.81 11.92 -22.66
C GLY A 167 29.01 10.71 -21.72
N LEU A 168 30.28 10.34 -21.50
CA LEU A 168 30.68 9.12 -20.78
C LEU A 168 30.21 9.06 -19.33
N SER A 169 30.27 10.18 -18.62
CA SER A 169 29.86 10.22 -17.21
C SER A 169 28.36 9.94 -17.03
N ALA A 170 27.51 10.53 -17.88
CA ALA A 170 26.07 10.31 -17.85
C ALA A 170 25.71 8.87 -18.27
N PHE A 171 26.39 8.34 -19.28
CA PHE A 171 26.23 6.94 -19.70
C PHE A 171 26.58 5.98 -18.55
N ASN A 172 27.73 6.15 -17.90
CA ASN A 172 28.14 5.30 -16.78
C ASN A 172 27.15 5.36 -15.61
N ALA A 173 26.56 6.52 -15.35
CA ALA A 173 25.53 6.67 -14.33
C ALA A 173 24.26 5.86 -14.67
N GLU A 174 23.77 5.95 -15.91
CA GLU A 174 22.61 5.17 -16.35
C GLU A 174 22.91 3.67 -16.41
N PHE A 175 24.07 3.28 -16.94
CA PHE A 175 24.53 1.89 -17.01
C PHE A 175 24.60 1.25 -15.61
N ASN A 176 25.26 1.91 -14.66
CA ASN A 176 25.33 1.44 -13.27
C ASN A 176 23.94 1.41 -12.61
N GLY A 177 23.06 2.34 -12.96
CA GLY A 177 21.67 2.34 -12.54
C GLY A 177 20.92 1.09 -13.01
N TYR A 178 21.09 0.68 -14.27
CA TYR A 178 20.51 -0.55 -14.79
C TYR A 178 21.10 -1.80 -14.15
N LEU A 179 22.42 -1.88 -13.96
CA LEU A 179 23.05 -3.00 -13.23
C LEU A 179 22.49 -3.17 -11.82
N ALA A 180 22.29 -2.07 -11.09
CA ALA A 180 21.68 -2.11 -9.78
C ALA A 180 20.23 -2.64 -9.84
N LYS A 181 19.43 -2.18 -10.81
CA LYS A 181 18.05 -2.67 -11.03
C LYS A 181 18.03 -4.17 -11.36
N LEU A 182 18.92 -4.64 -12.22
CA LEU A 182 19.03 -6.06 -12.60
C LEU A 182 19.42 -6.94 -11.40
N THR A 183 20.36 -6.46 -10.58
CA THR A 183 20.80 -7.14 -9.35
C THR A 183 19.64 -7.27 -8.35
N ILE A 184 18.89 -6.18 -8.11
CA ILE A 184 17.70 -6.19 -7.24
C ILE A 184 16.64 -7.15 -7.78
N ALA A 185 16.45 -7.18 -9.10
CA ALA A 185 15.50 -8.06 -9.76
C ALA A 185 15.94 -9.53 -9.81
N LYS A 186 17.17 -9.86 -9.35
CA LYS A 186 17.77 -11.20 -9.42
C LYS A 186 17.73 -11.77 -10.85
N ILE A 187 18.06 -10.94 -11.83
CA ILE A 187 18.26 -11.38 -13.21
C ILE A 187 19.72 -11.75 -13.36
N ASP A 188 19.99 -12.98 -13.79
CA ASP A 188 21.34 -13.44 -14.07
C ASP A 188 21.76 -12.87 -15.42
N ILE A 189 22.80 -12.04 -15.44
CA ILE A 189 23.33 -11.45 -16.67
C ILE A 189 24.53 -12.29 -17.06
N ASP A 190 24.50 -12.89 -18.24
CA ASP A 190 25.68 -13.55 -18.79
C ASP A 190 26.81 -12.49 -18.95
N PRO A 191 27.96 -12.66 -18.27
CA PRO A 191 29.07 -11.71 -18.35
C PRO A 191 29.55 -11.45 -19.78
N SER A 192 29.36 -12.40 -20.70
CA SER A 192 29.72 -12.26 -22.11
C SER A 192 28.90 -11.22 -22.85
N LEU A 193 27.69 -10.91 -22.37
CA LEU A 193 26.84 -9.86 -22.94
C LEU A 193 27.31 -8.45 -22.55
N ILE A 194 28.03 -8.31 -21.43
CA ILE A 194 28.57 -7.03 -20.94
C ILE A 194 29.78 -6.58 -21.78
N LEU A 195 30.56 -7.54 -22.31
CA LEU A 195 31.78 -7.27 -23.08
C LEU A 195 31.50 -6.75 -24.51
N ASN A 196 30.27 -6.84 -24.99
CA ASN A 196 29.88 -6.52 -26.36
C ASN A 196 29.05 -5.23 -26.51
N GLN A 197 28.91 -4.43 -25.44
CA GLN A 197 28.17 -3.15 -25.42
C GLN A 197 29.09 -1.94 -25.22
#